data_AF-A0A529TTV0-F1
#
_entry.id   AF-A0A529TTV0-F1
#
_cell.length_a   1.000
_cell.length_b   1.000
_cell.length_c   1.000
_cell.angle_alpha   90.00
_cell.angle_beta   90.00
_cell.angle_gamma   90.00
#
_symmetry.space_group_name_H-M   'P 1'
#
loop_
_entity.id
_entity.type
_entity.pdbx_description
1 polymer ?
#
loop_
_entity_poly.entity_id
_entity_poly.type
_entity_poly.pdbx_seq_one_letter_code
_entity_poly.pdbx_strand_id
1 'polypeptide(L)' 'MALAWVLRKGRVTTALIGASRPEQVEDCVGALKTLDFSDAELAEIDTYARESDINLWAASAERKGPPRK' A
#
# COMPACT_ATOMS: atom_id res chain seq x y z
N MET A 1 5.13 8.34 -3.05
CA MET A 1 3.66 8.32 -3.17
C MET A 1 3.03 6.99 -2.74
N ALA A 2 3.42 5.83 -3.31
CA ALA A 2 2.78 4.55 -2.99
C ALA A 2 2.74 4.21 -1.48
N LEU A 3 3.86 4.38 -0.77
CA LEU A 3 3.90 4.15 0.69
C LEU A 3 2.99 5.11 1.47
N ALA A 4 2.98 6.39 1.08
CA ALA A 4 2.07 7.38 1.67
C ALA A 4 0.61 6.99 1.45
N TRP A 5 0.27 6.51 0.24
CA TRP A 5 -1.07 6.03 -0.06
C TRP A 5 -1.45 4.81 0.81
N VAL A 6 -0.54 3.86 1.02
CA VAL A 6 -0.77 2.69 1.89
C VAL A 6 -1.01 3.11 3.34
N LEU A 7 -0.22 4.04 3.85
CA LEU A 7 -0.27 4.50 5.25
C LEU A 7 -1.33 5.59 5.51
N ARG A 8 -2.06 6.03 4.48
CA ARG A 8 -3.06 7.09 4.60
C ARG A 8 -4.17 6.77 5.61
N LYS A 9 -4.71 7.81 6.25
CA LYS A 9 -5.87 7.72 7.16
C LYS A 9 -5.67 6.76 8.37
N GLY A 10 -4.44 6.34 8.67
CA GLY A 10 -4.10 5.57 9.87
C GLY A 10 -4.77 4.19 9.99
N ARG A 11 -5.35 3.65 8.91
CA ARG A 11 -6.03 2.33 8.93
C ARG A 11 -5.05 1.16 8.81
N VAL A 12 -3.88 1.41 8.23
CA VAL A 12 -2.79 0.45 8.09
C VAL A 12 -1.69 0.84 9.08
N THR A 13 -1.32 -0.07 9.97
CA THR A 13 -0.33 0.21 11.02
C THR A 13 1.09 0.33 10.47
N THR A 14 1.42 -0.43 9.43
CA THR A 14 2.78 -0.47 8.87
C THR A 14 2.77 -0.92 7.40
N ALA A 15 3.76 -0.46 6.64
CA ALA A 15 4.07 -0.93 5.30
C ALA A 15 5.41 -1.67 5.34
N LEU A 16 5.40 -2.96 4.99
CA LEU A 16 6.62 -3.77 4.92
C LEU A 16 7.31 -3.52 3.58
N ILE A 17 8.56 -3.06 3.61
CA ILE A 17 9.34 -2.72 2.42
C ILE A 17 10.56 -3.63 2.27
N GLY A 18 10.98 -3.86 1.03
CA GLY A 18 12.29 -4.40 0.70
C GLY A 18 13.20 -3.29 0.18
N ALA A 19 14.50 -3.37 0.49
CA ALA A 19 15.52 -2.47 -0.03
C ALA A 19 16.78 -3.27 -0.40
N SER A 20 17.35 -3.01 -1.56
CA SER A 20 18.61 -3.56 -2.05
C SER A 20 19.80 -2.62 -1.84
N ARG A 21 19.56 -1.36 -1.46
CA ARG A 21 20.58 -0.37 -1.13
C ARG A 21 20.09 0.62 -0.05
N PRO A 22 20.99 1.22 0.75
CA PRO A 22 20.59 2.10 1.86
C PRO A 22 19.73 3.29 1.44
N GLU A 23 20.00 3.89 0.28
CA GLU A 23 19.31 5.11 -0.17
C GLU A 23 17.81 4.89 -0.42
N GLN A 24 17.39 3.64 -0.69
CA GLN A 24 15.98 3.31 -0.81
C GLN A 24 15.24 3.40 0.53
N VAL A 25 15.92 3.12 1.64
CA VAL A 25 15.33 3.28 2.97
C VAL A 25 15.06 4.76 3.24
N GLU A 26 16.01 5.63 2.89
CA GLU A 26 15.84 7.09 3.00
C GLU A 26 14.68 7.60 2.16
N ASP A 27 14.55 7.13 0.92
CA ASP A 27 13.41 7.46 0.04
C ASP A 27 12.07 6.96 0.61
N CYS A 28 12.05 5.72 1.11
CA CYS A 28 10.85 5.14 1.72
C CYS A 28 10.40 5.93 2.96
N VAL A 29 11.35 6.31 3.82
CA VAL A 29 11.08 7.17 4.99
C VAL A 29 10.63 8.56 4.54
N GLY A 30 11.18 9.07 3.43
CA GLY A 30 10.77 10.33 2.80
C GLY A 30 9.27 10.40 2.49
N ALA A 31 8.61 9.27 2.23
CA ALA A 31 7.17 9.22 1.99
C ALA A 31 6.33 9.69 3.20
N LEU A 32 6.87 9.64 4.42
CA LEU A 32 6.17 10.10 5.62
C LEU A 32 6.01 11.62 5.68
N LYS A 33 6.72 12.38 4.84
CA LYS A 33 6.61 13.85 4.78
C LYS A 33 5.26 14.33 4.25
N THR A 34 4.56 13.50 3.47
CA THR A 34 3.26 13.83 2.87
C THR A 34 2.39 12.58 2.85
N LEU A 35 1.50 12.43 3.84
CA LEU A 35 0.56 11.31 3.95
C LEU A 35 -0.86 11.66 3.50
N ASP A 36 -1.15 12.97 3.39
CA ASP A 36 -2.45 13.47 2.98
C ASP A 36 -2.53 13.57 1.47
N PHE A 37 -3.72 13.24 0.95
CA PHE A 37 -4.06 13.35 -0.46
C PHE A 37 -5.35 14.16 -0.54
N SER A 38 -5.43 15.04 -1.53
CA SER A 38 -6.68 15.70 -1.90
C SER A 38 -7.66 14.70 -2.50
N ASP A 39 -8.95 15.03 -2.46
CA ASP A 39 -9.98 14.19 -3.07
C ASP A 39 -9.80 14.07 -4.60
N ALA A 40 -9.23 15.11 -5.25
CA ALA A 40 -8.91 15.08 -6.66
C ALA A 40 -7.80 14.07 -6.99
N GLU A 41 -6.72 14.05 -6.20
CA GLU A 41 -5.63 13.07 -6.36
C GLU A 41 -6.13 11.65 -6.10
N LEU A 42 -6.98 11.45 -5.09
CA LEU A 42 -7.57 10.13 -4.82
C LEU A 42 -8.44 9.66 -5.98
N ALA A 43 -9.28 10.53 -6.55
CA ALA A 43 -10.10 10.21 -7.70
C ALA A 43 -9.26 9.86 -8.94
N GLU A 44 -8.14 10.55 -9.14
CA GLU A 44 -7.21 10.26 -10.21
C GLU A 44 -6.52 8.90 -10.01
N ILE A 45 -6.07 8.61 -8.79
CA ILE A 45 -5.50 7.30 -8.44
C ILE A 45 -6.51 6.20 -8.70
N ASP A 46 -7.77 6.33 -8.26
CA ASP A 46 -8.81 5.32 -8.46
C ASP A 46 -9.13 5.08 -9.95
N THR A 47 -8.93 6.10 -10.79
CA THR A 47 -9.14 5.99 -12.24
C THR A 47 -8.09 5.10 -12.92
N TYR A 48 -6.82 5.22 -12.48
CA TYR A 48 -5.69 4.55 -13.12
C TYR A 48 -5.21 3.28 -12.39
N ALA A 49 -5.36 3.20 -11.07
CA ALA A 49 -4.90 2.08 -10.24
C ALA A 49 -5.86 0.89 -10.32
N ARG A 50 -5.87 0.22 -11.47
CA ARG A 50 -6.67 -0.99 -11.70
C ARG A 50 -5.94 -2.25 -11.23
N GLU A 51 -6.71 -3.29 -10.91
CA GLU A 51 -6.17 -4.61 -10.60
C GLU A 51 -5.29 -5.10 -11.76
N SER A 52 -4.13 -5.62 -11.42
CA SER A 52 -3.07 -5.94 -12.39
C SER A 52 -2.66 -7.42 -12.36
N ASP A 53 -3.42 -8.27 -11.67
CA ASP A 53 -3.14 -9.72 -11.53
C ASP A 53 -1.75 -10.01 -10.92
N ILE A 54 -1.23 -9.09 -10.10
CA ILE A 54 0.11 -9.18 -9.49
C ILE A 54 0.07 -9.91 -8.13
N ASN A 55 -1.11 -10.16 -7.55
CA ASN A 55 -1.24 -10.82 -6.26
C ASN A 55 -0.96 -12.34 -6.34
N LEU A 56 0.32 -12.71 -6.29
CA LEU A 56 0.78 -14.10 -6.30
C LEU A 56 0.26 -14.95 -5.12
N TRP A 57 -0.23 -14.31 -4.06
CA TRP A 57 -0.76 -14.98 -2.87
C TRP A 57 -2.29 -14.99 -2.79
N ALA A 58 -3.00 -14.60 -3.86
CA ALA A 58 -4.47 -14.53 -3.91
C ALA A 58 -5.13 -15.84 -3.43
N ALA A 59 -4.62 -16.99 -3.88
CA ALA A 59 -5.14 -18.31 -3.48
C ALA A 59 -5.11 -18.56 -1.96
N SER A 60 -4.13 -18.00 -1.26
CA SER A 60 -4.04 -18.10 0.21
C SER A 60 -4.94 -17.06 0.89
N ALA A 61 -4.92 -15.82 0.40
CA ALA A 61 -5.64 -14.69 1.00
C ALA A 61 -7.17 -14.81 0.84
N GLU A 62 -7.64 -15.36 -0.26
CA GLU A 62 -9.06 -15.47 -0.60
C GLU A 62 -9.67 -16.82 -0.19
N ARG A 63 -8.85 -17.72 0.37
CA ARG A 63 -9.33 -19.01 0.85
C ARG A 63 -10.36 -18.80 1.96
N LYS A 64 -11.51 -19.47 1.84
CA LYS A 64 -12.49 -19.54 2.93
C LYS A 64 -11.82 -20.17 4.17
N GLY A 65 -11.61 -19.35 5.20
CA GLY A 65 -11.01 -19.78 6.44
C GLY A 65 -11.88 -20.79 7.19
N PRO A 66 -11.31 -21.56 8.13
CA PRO A 66 -12.10 -22.40 9.03
C PRO A 66 -13.11 -21.54 9.81
N PRO A 67 -14.26 -22.10 10.21
CA PRO A 67 -15.23 -21.37 11.02
C PRO A 67 -14.54 -20.83 12.27
N ARG A 68 -14.58 -19.51 12.45
CA ARG A 68 -14.09 -18.86 13.67
C ARG A 68 -15.12 -19.14 14.78
N LYS A 69 -14.64 -19.65 15.93
CA LYS A 69 -15.47 -19.89 17.11
C LYS A 69 -15.90 -18.58 17.75
#